data_AF-P79109-F1
#
_entry.id   AF-P79109-F1
#
_cell.length_a   1.000
_cell.length_b   1.000
_cell.length_c   1.000
_cell.angle_alpha   90.00
_cell.angle_beta   90.00
_cell.angle_gamma   90.00
#
_symmetry.space_group_name_H-M   'P 1'
#
loop_
_entity.id
_entity.type
_entity.pdbx_description
1 polymer ?
#
loop_
_entity_poly.entity_id
_entity_poly.type
_entity_poly.pdbx_seq_one_letter_code
_entity_poly.pdbx_strand_id
1 'polypeptide(L)'
;VMVYTVTWLFFGMIWWLIAYIRGDMDHIEDPSWTPCVTNLNGFVSAFLFSIETETTIGYGYRVITDKCPEGIILLLIQSVLGSIVNAFMVGCMFVKISQPKKRAETLVFSTHAVISMRDGN
;
A
#
# COMPACT_ATOMS: atom_id res chain seq x y z
N VAL A 1 -2.65 -7.27 3.06
CA VAL A 1 -3.24 -6.48 4.15
C VAL A 1 -2.17 -6.00 5.12
N MET A 2 -1.49 -6.89 5.87
CA MET A 2 -0.45 -6.47 6.83
C MET A 2 0.67 -5.61 6.20
N VAL A 3 1.12 -5.95 4.98
CA VAL A 3 2.15 -5.17 4.28
C VAL A 3 1.70 -3.73 4.05
N TYR A 4 0.49 -3.52 3.51
CA TYR A 4 -0.07 -2.19 3.28
C TYR A 4 -0.29 -1.40 4.57
N THR A 5 -0.80 -2.04 5.63
CA THR A 5 -1.01 -1.34 6.91
C THR A 5 0.31 -0.89 7.53
N VAL A 6 1.38 -1.68 7.38
CA VAL A 6 2.71 -1.32 7.89
C VAL A 6 3.34 -0.20 7.06
N THR A 7 3.19 -0.20 5.72
CA THR A 7 3.69 0.90 4.89
C THR A 7 2.99 2.21 5.21
N TRP A 8 1.66 2.21 5.34
CA TRP A 8 0.89 3.40 5.71
C TRP A 8 1.24 3.93 7.10
N LEU A 9 1.46 3.04 8.08
CA LEU A 9 1.89 3.46 9.42
C LEU A 9 3.30 4.03 9.40
N PHE A 10 4.22 3.40 8.68
CA PHE A 10 5.60 3.85 8.55
C PHE A 10 5.69 5.24 7.92
N PHE A 11 5.07 5.45 6.76
CA PHE A 11 5.05 6.76 6.10
C PHE A 11 4.24 7.79 6.90
N GLY A 12 3.12 7.39 7.50
CA GLY A 12 2.34 8.26 8.40
C GLY A 12 3.17 8.78 9.59
N MET A 13 4.01 7.94 10.18
CA MET A 13 4.95 8.35 11.24
C MET A 13 5.99 9.33 10.72
N ILE A 14 6.55 9.13 9.52
CA ILE A 14 7.54 10.07 8.95
C ILE A 14 6.89 11.42 8.61
N TRP A 15 5.69 11.43 8.02
CA TRP A 15 4.94 12.67 7.77
C TRP A 15 4.67 13.44 9.06
N TRP A 16 4.24 12.73 10.10
CA TRP A 16 4.03 13.31 11.42
C TRP A 16 5.33 13.87 12.00
N LEU A 17 6.44 13.15 11.87
CA LEU A 17 7.75 13.57 12.36
C LEU A 17 8.28 14.81 11.62
N ILE A 18 8.10 14.91 10.30
CA ILE A 18 8.46 16.10 9.52
C ILE A 18 7.67 17.31 10.02
N ALA A 19 6.35 17.18 10.13
CA ALA A 19 5.50 18.25 10.64
C ALA A 19 5.87 18.66 12.07
N TYR A 20 6.25 17.70 12.91
CA TYR A 20 6.71 17.96 14.28
C TYR A 20 8.06 18.68 14.32
N ILE A 21 9.08 18.20 13.62
CA ILE A 21 10.43 18.80 13.59
C ILE A 21 10.39 20.22 12.99
N ARG A 22 9.53 20.44 12.00
CA ARG A 22 9.36 21.74 11.35
C ARG A 22 8.60 22.75 12.21
N GLY A 23 7.92 22.30 13.27
CA GLY A 23 7.08 23.15 14.11
C GLY A 23 5.72 23.47 13.50
N ASP A 24 5.27 22.72 12.48
CA ASP A 24 3.97 22.94 11.83
C ASP A 24 2.81 22.74 12.82
N MET A 25 2.99 21.89 13.83
CA MET A 25 1.96 21.62 14.85
C MET A 25 1.82 22.74 15.89
N ASP A 26 2.83 23.60 16.04
CA ASP A 26 2.80 24.72 16.98
C ASP A 26 2.10 25.95 16.38
N HIS A 27 1.92 25.97 15.05
CA HIS A 27 1.42 27.10 14.27
C HIS A 27 0.11 26.77 13.50
N ILE A 28 -0.70 25.84 13.99
CA ILE A 28 -1.91 25.34 13.28
C ILE A 28 -2.92 26.46 12.96
N GLU A 29 -3.02 27.47 13.81
CA GLU A 29 -3.95 28.62 13.64
C GLU A 29 -3.24 29.92 13.23
N ASP A 30 -1.95 29.86 12.87
CA ASP A 30 -1.19 31.03 12.46
C ASP A 30 -1.41 31.32 10.96
N PRO A 31 -2.07 32.43 10.59
CA PRO A 31 -2.34 32.76 9.19
C PRO A 31 -1.06 33.13 8.41
N SER A 32 0.05 33.42 9.09
CA SER A 32 1.32 33.74 8.47
C SER A 32 2.17 32.49 8.18
N TRP A 33 1.88 31.36 8.84
CA TRP A 33 2.59 30.11 8.65
C TRP A 33 1.92 29.26 7.58
N THR A 34 2.74 28.68 6.70
CA THR A 34 2.27 27.69 5.71
C THR A 34 2.93 26.35 6.03
N PRO A 35 2.16 25.35 6.50
CA PRO A 35 2.72 24.06 6.88
C PRO A 35 3.16 23.26 5.66
N CYS A 36 3.94 22.22 5.89
CA CYS A 36 4.37 21.29 4.84
C CYS A 36 3.18 20.57 4.18
N VAL A 37 2.20 20.18 5.00
CA VAL A 37 0.92 19.60 4.57
C VAL A 37 -0.21 20.33 5.27
N THR A 38 -1.20 20.80 4.52
CA THR A 38 -2.36 21.49 5.09
C THR A 38 -3.24 20.53 5.90
N ASN A 39 -3.87 21.05 6.96
CA ASN A 39 -4.80 20.30 7.81
C ASN A 39 -4.21 19.02 8.45
N LEU A 40 -2.91 19.05 8.78
CA LEU A 40 -2.20 17.99 9.47
C LEU A 40 -2.10 18.32 10.97
N ASN A 41 -3.17 18.05 11.71
CA ASN A 41 -3.35 18.47 13.10
C ASN A 41 -2.76 17.48 14.14
N GLY A 42 -2.22 16.35 13.69
CA GLY A 42 -1.67 15.31 14.56
C GLY A 42 -1.40 14.00 13.82
N PHE A 43 -1.12 12.93 14.58
CA PHE A 43 -0.72 11.65 14.01
C PHE A 43 -1.80 11.01 13.14
N VAL A 44 -3.07 11.05 13.57
CA VAL A 44 -4.17 10.44 12.80
C VAL A 44 -4.36 11.13 11.45
N SER A 45 -4.24 12.46 11.39
CA SER A 45 -4.28 13.18 10.11
C SER A 45 -3.09 12.88 9.21
N ALA A 46 -1.89 12.67 9.78
CA ALA A 46 -0.71 12.25 9.02
C ALA A 46 -0.87 10.83 8.46
N PHE A 47 -1.45 9.93 9.25
CA PHE A 47 -1.78 8.57 8.82
C PHE A 47 -2.80 8.56 7.68
N LEU A 48 -3.87 9.36 7.79
CA LEU A 48 -4.84 9.54 6.70
C LEU A 48 -4.17 10.09 5.44
N PHE A 49 -3.33 11.12 5.57
CA PHE A 49 -2.57 11.66 4.45
C PHE A 49 -1.65 10.62 3.80
N SER A 50 -1.01 9.77 4.60
CA SER A 50 -0.19 8.67 4.10
C SER A 50 -0.99 7.67 3.28
N ILE A 51 -2.21 7.33 3.71
CA ILE A 51 -3.11 6.46 2.94
C ILE A 51 -3.53 7.17 1.66
N GLU A 52 -4.03 8.40 1.75
CA GLU A 52 -4.48 9.21 0.61
C GLU A 52 -3.41 9.31 -0.48
N THR A 53 -2.15 9.45 -0.06
CA THR A 53 -0.98 9.56 -0.93
C THR A 53 -0.58 8.21 -1.53
N GLU A 54 -0.37 7.18 -0.72
CA GLU A 54 0.12 5.88 -1.21
C GLU A 54 -0.91 5.16 -2.09
N THR A 55 -2.20 5.31 -1.77
CA THR A 55 -3.29 4.77 -2.58
C THR A 55 -3.70 5.67 -3.73
N THR A 56 -3.08 6.85 -3.85
CA THR A 56 -3.36 7.86 -4.87
C THR A 56 -4.83 8.33 -4.90
N ILE A 57 -5.55 8.23 -3.78
CA ILE A 57 -6.91 8.76 -3.65
C ILE A 57 -6.89 10.29 -3.62
N GLY A 58 -5.99 10.87 -2.81
CA GLY A 58 -5.74 12.31 -2.74
C GLY A 58 -7.00 13.17 -2.64
N TYR A 59 -7.75 13.11 -1.53
CA TYR A 59 -9.02 13.83 -1.38
C TYR A 59 -8.90 15.36 -1.50
N GLY A 60 -7.69 15.91 -1.39
CA GLY A 60 -7.43 17.34 -1.55
C GLY A 60 -7.74 18.19 -0.31
N TYR A 61 -8.17 17.58 0.80
CA TYR A 61 -8.26 18.26 2.09
C TYR A 61 -6.90 18.43 2.75
N ARG A 62 -5.99 17.47 2.55
CA ARG A 62 -4.60 17.49 2.99
C ARG A 62 -3.71 17.59 1.77
N VAL A 63 -3.04 18.72 1.60
CA VAL A 63 -2.29 19.05 0.39
C VAL A 63 -0.89 19.47 0.77
N ILE A 64 0.09 18.91 0.06
CA ILE A 64 1.49 19.29 0.19
C ILE A 64 1.74 20.69 -0.37
N THR A 65 2.60 21.47 0.29
CA THR A 65 2.98 22.82 -0.14
C THR A 65 4.42 22.87 -0.65
N ASP A 66 4.80 24.00 -1.25
CA ASP A 66 6.16 24.28 -1.76
C ASP A 66 7.16 24.65 -0.66
N LYS A 67 6.73 24.69 0.61
CA LYS A 67 7.53 25.25 1.71
C LYS A 67 8.55 24.28 2.32
N CYS A 68 8.42 22.99 2.04
CA CYS A 68 9.22 21.92 2.62
C CYS A 68 9.83 21.01 1.53
N PRO A 69 11.11 21.18 1.15
CA PRO A 69 11.76 20.26 0.22
C PRO A 69 11.81 18.82 0.74
N GLU A 70 11.92 18.64 2.06
CA GLU A 70 11.87 17.35 2.74
C GLU A 70 10.56 16.58 2.49
N GLY A 71 9.41 17.29 2.46
CA GLY A 71 8.11 16.69 2.15
C GLY A 71 8.03 16.23 0.70
N ILE A 72 8.56 17.02 -0.24
CA ILE A 72 8.56 16.69 -1.67
C ILE A 72 9.40 15.43 -1.93
N ILE A 73 10.58 15.34 -1.31
CA ILE A 73 11.45 14.16 -1.42
C ILE A 73 10.75 12.93 -0.83
N LEU A 74 10.10 13.08 0.34
CA LEU A 74 9.34 11.99 0.95
C LEU A 74 8.18 11.52 0.05
N LEU A 75 7.43 12.45 -0.53
CA LEU A 75 6.33 12.15 -1.45
C LEU A 75 6.82 11.33 -2.66
N LEU A 76 7.96 11.70 -3.25
CA LEU A 76 8.57 10.96 -4.34
C LEU A 76 8.96 9.54 -3.91
N ILE A 77 9.64 9.41 -2.78
CA ILE A 77 10.05 8.09 -2.24
C ILE A 77 8.83 7.22 -1.96
N GLN A 78 7.80 7.78 -1.32
CA GLN A 78 6.56 7.08 -0.99
C GLN A 78 5.83 6.61 -2.26
N SER A 79 5.77 7.44 -3.30
CA SER A 79 5.12 7.10 -4.56
C SER A 79 5.81 5.94 -5.28
N VAL A 80 7.15 5.97 -5.32
CA VAL A 80 7.97 4.91 -5.93
C VAL A 80 7.85 3.60 -5.14
N LEU A 81 8.07 3.64 -3.83
CA LEU A 81 8.00 2.45 -2.99
C LEU A 81 6.59 1.87 -2.90
N GLY A 82 5.56 2.73 -2.83
CA GLY A 82 4.16 2.32 -2.86
C GLY A 82 3.81 1.57 -4.15
N SER A 83 4.29 2.05 -5.30
CA SER A 83 4.12 1.39 -6.59
C SER A 83 4.78 0.01 -6.62
N ILE A 84 6.00 -0.13 -6.08
CA ILE A 84 6.75 -1.39 -6.00
C ILE A 84 6.01 -2.40 -5.11
N VAL A 85 5.61 -1.99 -3.91
CA VAL A 85 4.87 -2.83 -2.96
C VAL A 85 3.54 -3.28 -3.56
N ASN A 86 2.82 -2.37 -4.22
CA ASN A 86 1.56 -2.70 -4.86
C ASN A 86 1.74 -3.72 -5.99
N ALA A 87 2.71 -3.51 -6.88
CA ALA A 87 3.01 -4.44 -7.97
C ALA A 87 3.39 -5.83 -7.44
N PHE A 88 4.18 -5.90 -6.38
CA PHE A 88 4.55 -7.16 -5.74
C PHE A 88 3.33 -7.90 -5.17
N MET A 89 2.48 -7.22 -4.40
CA MET A 89 1.31 -7.83 -3.75
C MET A 89 0.27 -8.30 -4.77
N VAL A 90 -0.04 -7.48 -5.77
CA VAL A 90 -0.95 -7.84 -6.87
C VAL A 90 -0.37 -9.01 -7.68
N GLY A 91 0.94 -8.98 -7.97
CA GLY A 91 1.63 -10.09 -8.64
C GLY A 91 1.55 -11.40 -7.87
N CYS A 92 1.80 -11.38 -6.55
CA CYS A 92 1.66 -12.57 -5.70
C CYS A 92 0.22 -13.09 -5.65
N MET A 93 -0.78 -12.21 -5.60
CA MET A 93 -2.19 -12.60 -5.65
C MET A 93 -2.55 -13.23 -6.99
N PHE A 94 -2.10 -12.63 -8.10
CA PHE A 94 -2.31 -13.17 -9.44
C PHE A 94 -1.71 -14.57 -9.58
N VAL A 95 -0.45 -14.76 -9.21
CA VAL A 95 0.21 -16.08 -9.24
C VAL A 95 -0.55 -17.10 -8.40
N LYS A 96 -1.05 -16.72 -7.22
CA LYS A 96 -1.81 -17.61 -6.34
C LYS A 96 -3.16 -18.02 -6.95
N ILE A 97 -3.86 -17.10 -7.62
CA ILE A 97 -5.14 -17.36 -8.29
C ILE A 97 -4.92 -18.24 -9.55
N SER A 98 -3.86 -17.98 -10.31
CA SER A 98 -3.52 -18.71 -11.53
C SER A 98 -2.94 -20.11 -11.28
N GLN A 99 -2.77 -20.55 -10.03
CA GLN A 99 -2.24 -21.88 -9.75
C GLN A 99 -3.14 -22.96 -10.35
N PRO A 100 -2.60 -23.91 -11.14
CA PRO A 100 -3.38 -24.95 -11.79
C PRO A 100 -3.89 -26.03 -10.83
N LYS A 101 -3.78 -25.86 -9.49
CA LYS A 101 -4.32 -26.80 -8.49
C LYS A 101 -5.82 -27.03 -8.65
N LYS A 102 -6.56 -26.01 -9.10
CA LYS A 102 -7.97 -26.12 -9.45
C LYS A 102 -8.26 -27.10 -10.61
N ARG A 103 -7.27 -27.40 -11.46
CA ARG A 103 -7.38 -28.40 -12.54
C ARG A 103 -7.28 -29.83 -12.04
N ALA A 104 -6.59 -30.06 -10.92
CA ALA A 104 -6.55 -31.39 -10.29
C ALA A 104 -7.91 -31.75 -9.66
N GLU A 105 -8.72 -30.77 -9.24
CA GLU A 105 -10.09 -30.99 -8.71
C GLU A 105 -11.06 -31.52 -9.79
N THR A 106 -10.78 -31.30 -11.08
CA THR A 106 -11.61 -31.79 -12.19
C THR A 106 -11.05 -33.02 -12.89
N LEU A 107 -9.85 -33.47 -12.53
CA LEU A 107 -9.26 -34.72 -13.00
C LEU A 107 -9.67 -35.86 -12.08
N VAL A 108 -10.61 -36.69 -12.53
CA VAL A 108 -11.08 -37.87 -11.81
C VAL A 108 -10.36 -39.12 -12.30
N PHE A 109 -9.94 -39.95 -11.36
CA PHE A 109 -9.40 -41.29 -11.62
C PHE A 109 -10.44 -42.34 -11.21
N SER A 110 -10.41 -43.50 -11.87
CA SER A 110 -11.25 -44.63 -11.44
C SER A 110 -10.86 -45.03 -10.01
N THR A 111 -11.87 -45.37 -9.19
CA THR A 111 -11.64 -45.82 -7.80
C THR A 111 -10.96 -47.17 -7.71
N HIS A 112 -11.11 -47.98 -8.75
CA HIS A 112 -10.54 -49.31 -8.86
C HIS A 112 -9.74 -49.41 -10.16
N ALA A 113 -8.62 -50.13 -10.09
CA ALA A 113 -7.90 -50.61 -11.25
C ALA A 113 -8.23 -52.10 -11.42
N VAL A 114 -8.48 -52.52 -12.67
CA VAL A 114 -8.73 -53.94 -13.00
C VAL A 114 -7.74 -54.38 -14.07
N ILE A 115 -7.40 -55.67 -14.03
CA ILE A 115 -6.52 -56.31 -15.01
C ILE A 115 -7.35 -57.37 -15.72
N SER A 116 -7.39 -57.32 -17.04
CA SER A 116 -8.06 -58.30 -17.89
C SER A 116 -7.29 -58.48 -19.19
N MET A 117 -7.27 -59.69 -19.72
CA MET A 117 -6.81 -59.92 -21.10
C MET A 117 -7.66 -59.14 -22.08
N ARG A 118 -7.03 -58.39 -22.98
CA ARG A 118 -7.68 -57.65 -24.05
C ARG A 118 -6.98 -57.98 -25.36
N ASP A 119 -7.72 -58.57 -26.29
CA ASP A 119 -7.21 -59.02 -27.58
C ASP A 119 -6.01 -59.99 -27.48
N GLY A 120 -6.01 -60.85 -26.44
CA GLY A 120 -5.01 -61.89 -26.26
C GLY A 120 -3.73 -61.45 -25.53
N ASN A 121 -3.67 -60.21 -25.02
CA ASN A 121 -2.59 -59.70 -24.16
C ASN A 121 -3.13 -59.21 -22.82
#